data_AF-A0A5E4LM54-F1
#
_entry.id   AF-A0A5E4LM54-F1
#
_cell.length_a   1.000
_cell.length_b   1.000
_cell.length_c   1.000
_cell.angle_alpha   90.00
_cell.angle_beta   90.00
_cell.angle_gamma   90.00
#
_symmetry.space_group_name_H-M   'P 1'
#
loop_
_entity.id
_entity.type
_entity.pdbx_description
1 polymer ?
#
loop_
_entity_poly.entity_id
_entity_poly.type
_entity_poly.pdbx_seq_one_letter_code
_entity_poly.pdbx_strand_id
1 'polypeptide(L)'
;MNYKGLALALFLMGLSFADLVIPADQPVCRLYGMIQILGTVAGILVAAYAGFTLASSHELTERNTAKALLGGVVIGLIIVWIAPILVKSLVNSAGICGW
;
A
#
# COMPACT_ATOMS: atom_id res chain seq x y z
N MET A 1 -1.95 12.28 20.37
CA MET A 1 -1.69 12.12 18.92
C MET A 1 -2.86 11.37 18.31
N ASN A 2 -3.59 12.01 17.39
CA ASN A 2 -4.88 11.53 16.89
C ASN A 2 -4.65 10.52 15.76
N TYR A 3 -4.76 9.22 16.04
CA TYR A 3 -4.48 8.10 15.11
C TYR A 3 -5.25 8.21 13.78
N LYS A 4 -6.41 8.89 13.79
CA LYS A 4 -7.18 9.20 12.58
C LYS A 4 -6.42 10.09 11.59
N GLY A 5 -5.66 11.08 12.09
CA GLY A 5 -4.83 11.96 11.27
C GLY A 5 -3.60 11.25 10.72
N LEU A 6 -3.02 10.32 11.48
CA LEU A 6 -1.89 9.50 11.03
C LEU A 6 -2.30 8.54 9.91
N ALA A 7 -3.47 7.90 10.02
CA ALA A 7 -3.98 7.01 8.99
C ALA A 7 -4.31 7.76 7.68
N LEU A 8 -4.86 8.97 7.79
CA LEU A 8 -5.12 9.83 6.63
C LEU A 8 -3.81 10.33 5.99
N ALA A 9 -2.81 10.67 6.80
CA ALA A 9 -1.49 11.06 6.30
C ALA A 9 -0.75 9.91 5.60
N LEU A 10 -0.84 8.68 6.14
CA LEU A 10 -0.31 7.47 5.48
C LEU A 10 -1.04 7.17 4.16
N PHE A 11 -2.35 7.38 4.11
CA PHE A 11 -3.15 7.22 2.89
C PHE A 11 -2.83 8.30 1.84
N LEU A 12 -2.56 9.54 2.26
CA LEU A 12 -2.18 10.64 1.38
C LEU A 12 -0.73 10.57 0.90
N MET A 13 0.20 10.10 1.74
CA MET A 13 1.54 9.72 1.29
C MET A 13 1.42 8.62 0.23
N GLY A 14 0.53 7.65 0.47
CA GLY A 14 -0.04 6.66 -0.46
C GLY A 14 -0.25 7.11 -1.91
N LEU A 15 -0.72 8.34 -2.06
CA LEU A 15 -1.16 8.95 -3.32
C LEU A 15 -0.08 9.84 -3.96
N SER A 16 1.17 9.78 -3.50
CA SER A 16 2.30 10.35 -4.23
C SER A 16 2.40 9.64 -5.57
N PHE A 17 1.74 10.18 -6.59
CA PHE A 17 1.83 9.73 -7.96
C PHE A 17 3.30 9.83 -8.33
N ALA A 18 3.91 8.66 -8.47
CA ALA A 18 5.23 8.48 -8.98
C ALA A 18 5.28 9.20 -10.35
N ASP A 19 5.92 10.36 -10.39
CA ASP A 19 6.29 11.13 -11.59
C ASP A 19 6.77 10.21 -12.73
N LEU A 20 5.92 9.96 -13.75
CA LEU A 20 6.17 8.98 -14.83
C LEU A 20 7.26 9.43 -15.84
N VAL A 21 8.36 10.03 -15.37
CA VAL A 21 9.57 10.22 -16.18
C VAL A 21 10.28 8.86 -16.26
N ILE A 22 9.94 8.10 -17.30
CA ILE A 22 10.42 6.75 -17.57
C ILE A 22 11.60 6.83 -18.55
N PRO A 23 12.87 6.77 -18.12
CA PRO A 23 13.97 6.35 -18.98
C PRO A 23 13.83 4.83 -19.27
N ALA A 24 14.01 4.42 -20.52
CA ALA A 24 13.76 3.06 -21.00
C ALA A 24 14.81 2.02 -20.54
N ASP A 25 15.80 2.47 -19.77
CA ASP A 25 17.05 1.78 -19.51
C ASP A 25 16.97 0.83 -18.30
N GLN A 26 15.84 0.84 -17.57
CA GLN A 26 15.72 0.15 -16.27
C GLN A 26 14.40 -0.62 -16.09
N PRO A 27 14.31 -1.85 -16.64
CA PRO A 27 13.08 -2.65 -16.64
C PRO A 27 12.59 -3.02 -15.25
N VAL A 28 13.51 -3.08 -14.27
CA VAL A 28 13.21 -3.42 -12.87
C VAL A 28 12.30 -2.36 -12.25
N CYS A 29 12.59 -1.07 -12.44
CA CYS A 29 11.78 0.03 -11.89
C CYS A 29 10.36 0.05 -12.45
N ARG A 30 10.21 -0.28 -13.73
CA ARG A 30 8.90 -0.38 -14.40
C ARG A 30 8.02 -1.47 -13.78
N LEU A 31 8.61 -2.63 -13.48
CA LEU A 31 7.90 -3.73 -12.86
C LEU A 31 7.47 -3.40 -11.42
N TYR A 32 8.36 -2.78 -10.63
CA TYR A 32 8.04 -2.38 -9.26
C TYR A 32 6.91 -1.35 -9.19
N GLY A 33 6.93 -0.32 -10.05
CA GLY A 33 5.85 0.67 -10.10
C GLY A 33 4.50 0.05 -10.43
N MET A 34 4.46 -0.90 -11.36
CA MET A 34 3.23 -1.63 -11.71
C MET A 34 2.72 -2.49 -10.54
N ILE A 35 3.60 -3.21 -9.85
CA ILE A 35 3.23 -4.01 -8.67
C ILE A 35 2.74 -3.11 -7.54
N GLN A 36 3.37 -1.96 -7.32
CA GLN A 36 2.95 -1.02 -6.29
C GLN A 36 1.54 -0.47 -6.56
N ILE A 37 1.25 -0.08 -7.80
CA ILE A 37 -0.09 0.39 -8.19
C ILE A 37 -1.13 -0.73 -8.07
N LEU A 38 -0.83 -1.94 -8.55
CA LEU A 38 -1.75 -3.07 -8.42
C LEU A 38 -1.99 -3.44 -6.95
N GLY A 39 -0.94 -3.40 -6.12
CA GLY A 39 -1.00 -3.67 -4.69
C GLY A 39 -1.82 -2.63 -3.93
N THR A 40 -1.68 -1.34 -4.25
CA THR A 40 -2.48 -0.28 -3.62
C THR A 40 -3.94 -0.35 -4.05
N VAL A 41 -4.24 -0.60 -5.33
CA VAL A 41 -5.61 -0.77 -5.81
C VAL A 41 -6.27 -1.99 -5.15
N ALA A 42 -5.60 -3.13 -5.12
CA ALA A 42 -6.11 -4.33 -4.43
C ALA A 42 -6.30 -4.07 -2.93
N GLY A 43 -5.37 -3.38 -2.29
CA GLY A 43 -5.49 -2.98 -0.88
C GLY A 43 -6.72 -2.12 -0.63
N ILE A 44 -7.00 -1.12 -1.47
CA ILE A 44 -8.19 -0.26 -1.33
C ILE A 44 -9.48 -1.07 -1.49
N LEU A 45 -9.53 -2.00 -2.46
CA LEU A 45 -10.72 -2.83 -2.68
C LEU A 45 -11.01 -3.76 -1.48
N VAL A 46 -9.98 -4.40 -0.94
CA VAL A 46 -10.15 -5.28 0.23
C VAL A 46 -10.46 -4.46 1.49
N ALA A 47 -9.88 -3.27 1.66
CA ALA A 47 -10.24 -2.35 2.74
C ALA A 47 -11.71 -1.92 2.65
N ALA A 48 -12.19 -1.59 1.46
CA ALA A 48 -13.58 -1.20 1.23
C ALA A 48 -14.54 -2.36 1.55
N TYR A 49 -14.23 -3.58 1.09
CA TYR A 49 -15.01 -4.78 1.40
C TYR A 49 -15.06 -5.05 2.90
N ALA A 50 -13.90 -5.08 3.57
CA ALA A 50 -13.83 -5.35 5.00
C ALA A 50 -14.48 -4.23 5.85
N GLY A 51 -14.37 -2.97 5.40
CA GLY A 51 -15.08 -1.84 6.00
C GLY A 51 -16.60 -1.95 5.87
N PHE A 52 -17.09 -2.39 4.71
CA PHE A 52 -18.52 -2.63 4.48
C PHE A 52 -19.04 -3.77 5.36
N THR A 53 -18.36 -4.92 5.41
CA THR A 53 -18.71 -6.04 6.29
C THR A 53 -18.72 -5.62 7.75
N LEU A 54 -17.74 -4.84 8.21
CA LEU A 54 -17.69 -4.38 9.60
C LEU A 54 -18.87 -3.46 9.99
N ALA A 55 -19.42 -2.74 9.01
CA ALA A 55 -20.55 -1.83 9.18
C ALA A 55 -21.92 -2.55 9.10
N SER A 56 -22.04 -3.61 8.30
CA SER A 56 -23.30 -4.35 8.10
C SER A 56 -23.50 -5.52 9.07
N SER A 57 -22.42 -6.10 9.61
CA SER A 57 -22.49 -7.25 10.51
C SER A 57 -23.04 -6.92 11.89
N HIS A 58 -24.05 -7.68 12.31
CA HIS A 58 -24.64 -7.62 13.65
C HIS A 58 -24.05 -8.66 14.61
N GLU A 59 -23.45 -9.72 14.06
CA GLU A 59 -22.83 -10.81 14.81
C GLU A 59 -21.37 -10.53 15.16
N LEU A 60 -20.97 -10.83 16.40
CA LEU A 60 -19.62 -10.55 16.92
C LEU A 60 -18.51 -11.29 16.14
N THR A 61 -18.79 -12.51 15.69
CA THR A 61 -17.84 -13.33 14.92
C THR A 61 -17.44 -12.67 13.61
N GLU A 62 -18.41 -12.12 12.89
CA GLU A 62 -18.20 -11.53 11.57
C GLU A 62 -17.52 -10.15 11.67
N ARG A 63 -17.72 -9.43 12.78
CA ARG A 63 -16.97 -8.20 13.06
C ARG A 63 -15.50 -8.47 13.37
N ASN A 64 -15.19 -9.57 14.05
CA ASN A 64 -13.80 -9.94 14.35
C ASN A 64 -13.04 -10.37 13.09
N THR A 65 -13.68 -11.12 12.18
CA THR A 65 -13.08 -11.47 10.90
C THR A 65 -12.86 -10.24 10.01
N ALA A 66 -13.84 -9.32 9.94
CA ALA A 66 -13.68 -8.07 9.19
C ALA A 66 -12.54 -7.18 9.74
N LYS A 67 -12.35 -7.12 11.07
CA LYS A 67 -11.20 -6.43 11.68
C LYS A 67 -9.87 -7.10 11.34
N ALA A 68 -9.82 -8.43 11.34
CA ALA A 68 -8.61 -9.17 10.95
C ALA A 68 -8.25 -8.91 9.47
N LEU A 69 -9.25 -8.87 8.59
CA LEU A 69 -9.07 -8.52 7.18
C LEU A 69 -8.56 -7.09 7.01
N LEU A 70 -9.14 -6.11 7.70
CA LEU A 70 -8.63 -4.73 7.71
C LEU A 70 -7.18 -4.66 8.21
N GLY A 71 -6.85 -5.40 9.27
CA GLY A 71 -5.48 -5.50 9.78
C GLY A 71 -4.50 -6.06 8.73
N GLY A 72 -4.89 -7.12 8.03
CA GLY A 72 -4.11 -7.71 6.94
C GLY A 72 -3.85 -6.73 5.80
N VAL A 73 -4.85 -5.93 5.42
CA VAL A 73 -4.70 -4.91 4.37
C VAL A 73 -3.71 -3.82 4.77
N VAL A 74 -3.78 -3.34 6.02
CA VAL A 74 -2.83 -2.33 6.53
C VAL A 74 -1.40 -2.85 6.47
N ILE A 75 -1.18 -4.10 6.89
CA ILE A 75 0.16 -4.73 6.84
C ILE A 75 0.63 -4.90 5.39
N GLY A 76 -0.24 -5.35 4.49
CA GLY A 76 0.08 -5.49 3.07
C GLY A 76 0.47 -4.16 2.40
N LEU A 77 -0.25 -3.09 2.72
CA LEU A 77 0.07 -1.73 2.25
C LEU A 77 1.43 -1.27 2.78
N ILE A 78 1.73 -1.51 4.05
CA ILE A 78 3.05 -1.18 4.62
C ILE A 78 4.17 -1.93 3.89
N ILE A 79 3.99 -3.22 3.58
CA ILE A 79 5.00 -4.02 2.86
C ILE A 79 5.25 -3.46 1.47
N VAL A 80 4.20 -3.14 0.71
CA VAL A 80 4.31 -2.56 -0.64
C VAL A 80 5.09 -1.25 -0.61
N TRP A 81 4.93 -0.46 0.44
CA TRP A 81 5.61 0.82 0.64
C TRP A 81 7.06 0.71 1.10
N ILE A 82 7.38 -0.33 1.88
CA ILE A 82 8.75 -0.60 2.35
C ILE A 82 9.60 -1.27 1.26
N ALA A 83 8.98 -2.05 0.37
CA ALA A 83 9.66 -2.75 -0.73
C ALA A 83 10.66 -1.88 -1.53
N PRO A 84 10.30 -0.68 -2.05
CA PRO A 84 11.24 0.15 -2.79
C PRO A 84 12.42 0.64 -1.93
N ILE A 85 12.21 0.88 -0.64
CA ILE A 85 13.25 1.33 0.29
C ILE A 85 14.28 0.21 0.50
N LEU A 86 13.82 -1.02 0.69
CA LEU A 86 14.69 -2.20 0.85
C LEU A 86 15.51 -2.47 -0.41
N VAL A 87 14.89 -2.39 -1.59
CA VAL A 87 15.58 -2.61 -2.86
C VAL A 87 16.66 -1.54 -3.08
N LYS A 88 16.38 -0.26 -2.76
CA LYS A 88 17.39 0.80 -2.80
C LYS A 88 18.59 0.51 -1.89
N SER A 89 18.33 0.04 -0.67
CA SER A 89 19.38 -0.27 0.30
C SER A 89 20.23 -1.49 -0.09
N LEU A 90 19.64 -2.51 -0.72
CA LEU A 90 20.32 -3.75 -1.08
C LEU A 90 21.14 -3.63 -2.37
N VAL A 91 20.69 -2.80 -3.34
CA VAL A 91 21.35 -2.72 -4.65
C VAL A 91 22.50 -1.71 -4.68
N ASN A 92 22.74 -0.94 -3.60
CA ASN A 92 23.83 0.04 -3.44
C ASN A 92 24.14 0.84 -4.74
N SER A 93 23.09 1.18 -5.48
CA SER A 93 23.16 1.99 -6.70
C SER A 93 22.18 3.11 -6.51
N ALA A 94 22.70 4.24 -6.05
CA ALA A 94 21.99 5.50 -6.04
C ALA A 94 21.64 5.86 -7.50
N GLY A 95 20.36 5.77 -7.87
CA GLY A 95 19.88 6.28 -9.17
C GLY A 95 19.15 5.30 -10.08
N ILE A 96 18.68 4.15 -9.58
CA ILE A 96 17.90 3.23 -10.42
C ILE A 96 16.46 3.81 -10.55
N CYS A 97 15.69 3.89 -9.47
CA CYS A 97 14.32 4.43 -9.56
C CYS A 97 14.22 5.79 -8.87
N GLY A 98 14.04 6.86 -9.67
CA GLY A 98 13.91 8.26 -9.25
C GLY A 98 12.60 8.58 -8.51
N TRP A 99 12.44 7.97 -7.34
CA TRP A 99 11.39 8.24 -6.34
C TRP A 99 12.05 8.53 -5.00
#